data_AF-A0A1M3N3T9-F1
#
_entry.id   AF-A0A1M3N3T9-F1
#
_cell.length_a   1.000
_cell.length_b   1.000
_cell.length_c   1.000
_cell.angle_alpha   90.00
_cell.angle_beta   90.00
_cell.angle_gamma   90.00
#
_symmetry.space_group_name_H-M   'P 1'
#
loop_
_entity.id
_entity.type
_entity.pdbx_description
1 polymer ?
#
loop_
_entity_poly.entity_id
_entity_poly.type
_entity_poly.pdbx_seq_one_letter_code
_entity_poly.pdbx_strand_id
1 'polypeptide(L)'
;MPSALDSPTARTQRRRRSSSRACSPTIAAAPKPSRFLEYTRLAPNGSFAEESWGRLVELARASGDVALARSRARFYVDRFPNGASIDVARDLLAK
;
A
#
# COMPACT_ATOMS: atom_id res chain seq x y z
N MET A 1 -67.51 37.71 -19.82
CA MET A 1 -66.36 36.97 -20.38
C MET A 1 -65.12 37.28 -19.55
N PRO A 2 -64.90 36.61 -18.40
CA PRO A 2 -63.60 36.58 -17.72
C PRO A 2 -62.80 35.35 -18.28
N SER A 3 -61.47 35.23 -18.26
CA SER A 3 -60.57 35.35 -17.11
C SER A 3 -59.10 35.24 -17.55
N ALA A 4 -58.22 35.90 -16.78
CA ALA A 4 -56.90 35.46 -16.28
C ALA A 4 -55.87 34.91 -17.31
N LEU A 5 -54.72 35.54 -17.59
CA LEU A 5 -53.68 36.03 -16.66
C LEU A 5 -53.53 35.15 -15.42
N ASP A 6 -52.83 34.03 -15.55
CA ASP A 6 -52.11 33.43 -14.43
C ASP A 6 -50.91 32.60 -14.89
N SER A 7 -49.72 32.98 -14.41
CA SER A 7 -48.50 32.18 -14.52
C SER A 7 -48.38 31.33 -13.26
N PRO A 8 -48.41 30.00 -13.34
CA PRO A 8 -47.85 29.16 -12.29
C PRO A 8 -46.41 28.78 -12.61
N THR A 9 -45.53 29.55 -11.98
CA THR A 9 -44.26 29.09 -11.43
C THR A 9 -44.33 27.66 -10.88
N ALA A 10 -43.18 26.98 -10.92
CA ALA A 10 -42.80 25.80 -10.14
C ALA A 10 -42.90 24.46 -10.91
N ARG A 11 -41.74 23.86 -11.19
CA ARG A 11 -41.08 22.90 -10.28
C ARG A 11 -41.72 21.55 -10.45
N THR A 12 -41.00 20.60 -11.07
CA THR A 12 -40.97 19.21 -10.59
C THR A 12 -39.95 18.37 -11.36
N GLN A 13 -38.91 18.01 -10.62
CA GLN A 13 -38.21 16.73 -10.69
C GLN A 13 -37.44 16.39 -11.98
N ARG A 14 -36.34 17.11 -12.19
CA ARG A 14 -35.18 16.45 -12.80
C ARG A 14 -34.52 15.57 -11.74
N ARG A 15 -35.02 14.33 -11.72
CA ARG A 15 -34.46 13.11 -11.13
C ARG A 15 -33.10 13.30 -10.46
N ARG A 16 -33.12 13.05 -9.15
CA ARG A 16 -32.05 12.43 -8.36
C ARG A 16 -31.13 11.58 -9.26
N ARG A 17 -30.06 12.18 -9.77
CA ARG A 17 -28.86 11.42 -10.09
C ARG A 17 -27.99 11.57 -8.87
N SER A 18 -28.26 10.68 -7.91
CA SER A 18 -27.37 10.33 -6.82
C SER A 18 -26.05 9.87 -7.44
N SER A 19 -25.25 10.82 -7.92
CA SER A 19 -23.82 10.63 -8.07
C SER A 19 -23.31 10.78 -6.66
N SER A 20 -23.51 9.70 -5.90
CA SER A 20 -22.54 9.24 -4.93
C SER A 20 -21.19 9.32 -5.64
N ARG A 21 -20.54 10.48 -5.53
CA ARG A 21 -19.09 10.53 -5.46
C ARG A 21 -18.79 9.81 -4.15
N ALA A 22 -18.89 8.49 -4.21
CA ALA A 22 -18.18 7.63 -3.31
C ALA A 22 -16.75 8.16 -3.39
N CYS A 23 -16.34 8.79 -2.31
CA CYS A 23 -14.95 9.00 -1.98
C CYS A 23 -14.25 7.71 -2.40
N SER A 24 -13.47 7.76 -3.49
CA SER A 24 -12.61 6.66 -3.87
C SER A 24 -11.87 6.29 -2.60
N PRO A 25 -12.04 5.07 -2.05
CA PRO A 25 -11.35 4.73 -0.83
C PRO A 25 -9.88 4.91 -1.16
N THR A 26 -9.28 5.79 -0.38
CA THR A 26 -7.86 5.98 -0.14
C THR A 26 -7.06 4.86 -0.78
N ILE A 27 -6.11 5.21 -1.64
CA ILE A 27 -4.99 4.33 -1.97
C ILE A 27 -4.22 4.11 -0.66
N ALA A 28 -4.80 3.36 0.27
CA ALA A 28 -4.10 2.57 1.25
C ALA A 28 -3.49 1.45 0.43
N ALA A 29 -2.55 1.82 -0.43
CA ALA A 29 -1.54 0.91 -0.91
C ALA A 29 -0.73 0.57 0.33
N ALA A 30 -1.24 -0.37 1.13
CA ALA A 30 -0.39 -1.21 1.94
C ALA A 30 0.82 -1.52 1.05
N PRO A 31 2.04 -1.18 1.50
CA PRO A 31 3.20 -1.19 0.62
C PRO A 31 3.34 -2.61 0.07
N LYS A 32 2.99 -2.77 -1.21
CA LYS A 32 2.85 -4.10 -1.79
C LYS A 32 4.24 -4.72 -1.80
N PRO A 33 4.45 -5.93 -1.23
CA PRO A 33 5.76 -6.58 -1.21
C PRO A 33 6.38 -6.68 -2.61
N SER A 34 5.54 -6.73 -3.64
CA SER A 34 5.96 -6.73 -5.04
C SER A 34 6.80 -5.52 -5.45
N ARG A 35 6.54 -4.32 -4.92
CA ARG A 35 7.28 -3.11 -5.33
C ARG A 35 8.69 -3.08 -4.75
N PHE A 36 8.87 -3.52 -3.50
CA PHE A 36 10.20 -3.67 -2.92
C PHE A 36 10.99 -4.78 -3.60
N LEU A 37 10.34 -5.90 -3.96
CA LEU A 37 10.98 -6.97 -4.73
C LEU A 37 11.41 -6.51 -6.12
N GLU A 38 10.59 -5.70 -6.79
CA GLU A 38 10.93 -5.13 -8.10
C GLU A 38 12.11 -4.16 -7.97
N TYR A 39 12.11 -3.30 -6.95
CA TYR A 39 13.21 -2.39 -6.68
C TYR A 39 14.52 -3.13 -6.38
N THR A 40 14.49 -4.18 -5.55
CA THR A 40 15.71 -4.95 -5.25
C THR A 40 16.25 -5.73 -6.45
N ARG A 41 15.40 -6.04 -7.44
CA ARG A 41 15.81 -6.63 -8.72
C ARG A 41 16.42 -5.60 -9.67
N LEU A 42 15.79 -4.43 -9.80
CA LEU A 42 16.23 -3.37 -10.72
C LEU A 42 17.45 -2.61 -10.21
N ALA A 43 17.51 -2.35 -8.91
CA ALA A 43 18.53 -1.56 -8.25
C ALA A 43 19.04 -2.25 -6.97
N PRO A 44 19.77 -3.37 -7.10
CA PRO A 44 20.25 -4.14 -5.95
C PRO A 44 21.26 -3.39 -5.06
N ASN A 45 21.92 -2.35 -5.59
CA ASN A 45 22.84 -1.46 -4.88
C ASN A 45 22.33 -0.01 -4.85
N GLY A 46 21.03 0.22 -5.10
CA GLY A 46 20.45 1.55 -5.03
C GLY A 46 20.40 2.10 -3.60
N SER A 47 20.23 3.41 -3.45
CA SER A 47 20.20 4.07 -2.13
C SER A 47 19.11 3.55 -1.20
N PHE A 48 18.02 2.99 -1.74
CA PHE A 48 16.91 2.41 -0.97
C PHE A 48 16.96 0.87 -0.92
N ALA A 49 18.06 0.24 -1.36
CA ALA A 49 18.15 -1.21 -1.38
C ALA A 49 18.09 -1.79 0.04
N GLU A 50 18.79 -1.16 0.98
CA GLU A 50 18.80 -1.54 2.40
C GLU A 50 17.38 -1.48 2.99
N GLU A 51 16.72 -0.32 2.92
CA GLU A 51 15.35 -0.16 3.39
C GLU A 51 14.37 -1.14 2.72
N SER A 52 14.48 -1.34 1.41
CA SER A 52 13.61 -2.27 0.66
C SER A 52 13.79 -3.71 1.13
N TRP A 53 15.03 -4.17 1.34
CA TRP A 53 15.29 -5.50 1.88
C TRP A 53 14.82 -5.64 3.33
N GLY A 54 15.01 -4.60 4.16
CA GLY A 54 14.49 -4.57 5.53
C GLY A 54 12.97 -4.73 5.58
N ARG A 55 12.24 -3.99 4.73
CA ARG A 55 10.78 -4.13 4.59
C ARG A 55 10.35 -5.51 4.12
N LEU A 56 11.12 -6.16 3.23
CA LEU A 56 10.83 -7.52 2.78
C LEU A 56 11.03 -8.56 3.89
N VAL A 57 11.98 -8.34 4.79
CA VAL A 57 12.18 -9.18 5.98
C VAL A 57 11.00 -9.03 6.94
N GLU A 58 10.56 -7.80 7.23
CA GLU A 58 9.38 -7.54 8.08
C GLU A 58 8.11 -8.14 7.48
N LEU A 59 7.89 -7.99 6.17
CA LEU A 59 6.72 -8.54 5.49
C LEU A 59 6.74 -10.07 5.49
N ALA A 60 7.91 -10.70 5.33
CA ALA A 60 8.04 -12.16 5.43
C ALA A 60 7.78 -12.69 6.84
N ARG A 61 8.21 -11.94 7.86
CA ARG A 61 7.86 -12.22 9.26
C ARG A 61 6.35 -12.14 9.47
N ALA A 62 5.72 -11.08 8.96
CA ALA A 62 4.28 -10.86 9.08
C ALA A 62 3.45 -11.90 8.32
N SER A 63 3.96 -12.45 7.21
CA SER A 63 3.28 -13.51 6.46
C SER A 63 3.34 -14.88 7.15
N GLY A 64 4.13 -15.03 8.22
CA GLY A 64 4.30 -16.30 8.93
C GLY A 64 5.15 -17.34 8.18
N ASP A 65 5.72 -16.99 7.03
CA ASP A 65 6.59 -17.88 6.26
C ASP A 65 8.02 -17.76 6.79
N VAL A 66 8.32 -18.58 7.80
CA VAL A 66 9.61 -18.57 8.51
C VAL A 66 10.77 -18.93 7.58
N ALA A 67 10.56 -19.82 6.62
CA ALA A 67 11.61 -20.22 5.67
C ALA A 67 11.99 -19.04 4.77
N LEU A 68 10.99 -18.36 4.21
CA LEU A 68 11.19 -17.18 3.38
C LEU A 68 11.79 -16.02 4.19
N ALA A 69 11.32 -15.82 5.43
CA ALA A 69 11.82 -14.78 6.32
C ALA A 69 13.29 -15.01 6.68
N ARG A 70 13.67 -16.24 7.03
CA ARG A 70 15.07 -16.62 7.27
C ARG A 70 15.94 -16.43 6.03
N SER A 71 15.47 -16.87 4.86
CA SER A 71 16.24 -16.70 3.61
C SER A 71 16.52 -15.23 3.31
N ARG A 72 15.52 -14.36 3.47
CA ARG A 72 15.66 -12.91 3.28
C ARG A 72 16.53 -12.27 4.37
N ALA A 73 16.38 -12.71 5.61
CA ALA A 73 17.17 -12.24 6.74
C ALA A 73 18.66 -12.57 6.56
N ARG A 74 19.02 -13.79 6.10
CA ARG A 74 20.41 -14.15 5.79
C ARG A 74 21.01 -13.21 4.77
N PHE A 75 20.30 -12.99 3.66
CA PHE A 75 20.74 -12.10 2.59
C PHE A 75 20.92 -10.65 3.10
N TYR A 76 19.99 -10.18 3.93
CA TYR A 76 20.04 -8.84 4.50
C TYR A 76 21.22 -8.65 5.45
N VAL A 77 21.47 -9.60 6.36
CA VAL A 77 22.59 -9.51 7.32
C VAL A 77 23.94 -9.57 6.63
N ASP A 78 24.07 -10.40 5.59
CA ASP A 78 25.28 -10.50 4.77
C ASP A 78 25.62 -9.18 4.06
N ARG A 79 24.59 -8.55 3.48
CA ARG A 79 24.76 -7.35 2.66
C ARG A 79 24.73 -6.04 3.43
N PHE A 80 23.97 -6.00 4.53
CA PHE A 80 23.73 -4.81 5.35
C PHE A 80 23.92 -5.15 6.85
N PRO A 81 25.16 -5.47 7.29
CA PRO A 81 25.43 -5.92 8.65
C PRO A 81 25.12 -4.87 9.73
N ASN A 82 24.98 -3.59 9.35
CA ASN A 82 24.60 -2.47 10.21
C ASN A 82 23.29 -1.80 9.76
N GLY A 83 22.43 -2.51 9.02
CA GLY A 83 21.17 -1.99 8.52
C GLY A 83 20.09 -1.81 9.60
N ALA A 84 19.08 -0.99 9.33
CA ALA A 84 18.05 -0.61 10.29
C ALA A 84 17.18 -1.81 10.76
N SER A 85 17.07 -2.86 9.95
CA SER A 85 16.30 -4.08 10.26
C SER A 85 17.17 -5.24 10.75
N ILE A 86 18.43 -4.99 11.16
CA ILE A 86 19.37 -6.05 11.54
C ILE A 86 18.90 -6.87 12.74
N ASP A 87 18.28 -6.22 13.73
CA ASP A 87 17.78 -6.89 14.93
C ASP A 87 16.63 -7.85 14.59
N VAL A 88 15.73 -7.42 13.71
CA VAL A 88 14.62 -8.25 13.21
C VAL A 88 15.18 -9.43 12.40
N ALA A 89 16.17 -9.19 11.55
CA ALA A 89 16.80 -10.25 10.77
C ALA A 89 17.52 -11.26 11.67
N ARG A 90 18.25 -10.82 12.71
CA ARG A 90 18.90 -11.70 13.69
C ARG A 90 17.91 -12.50 14.51
N ASP A 91 16.81 -11.88 14.98
CA ASP A 91 15.71 -12.59 15.68
C ASP A 91 15.14 -13.73 14.84
N LEU A 92 14.95 -13.49 13.53
CA LEU A 92 14.44 -14.51 12.59
C LEU A 92 15.42 -15.65 12.34
N LEU A 93 16.73 -15.42 12.46
CA LEU A 93 17.76 -16.44 12.29
C LEU A 93 18.00 -17.28 13.56
N ALA A 94 17.66 -16.73 14.73
CA ALA A 94 17.82 -17.40 16.02
C ALA A 94 16.65 -18.33 16.39
N LYS A 95 15.45 -18.03 15.90
CA LYS A 95 14.31 -18.98 15.84
C LYS A 95 14.60 -20.01 14.79
#